data_AF-A0A962A4Z2-F1
#
_entry.id   AF-A0A962A4Z2-F1
#
_cell.length_a   1.000
_cell.length_b   1.000
_cell.length_c   1.000
_cell.angle_alpha   90.00
_cell.angle_beta   90.00
_cell.angle_gamma   90.00
#
_symmetry.space_group_name_H-M   'P 1'
#
loop_
_entity.id
_entity.type
_entity.pdbx_description
1 polymer ?
#
loop_
_entity_poly.entity_id
_entity_poly.type
_entity_poly.pdbx_seq_one_letter_code
_entity_poly.pdbx_strand_id
1 'polypeptide(L)'
;MSDNNNQTAKKTVLQIYAVFGASLLLSLVPIPTAAFFSFVFGVGVLIAAYALRKKNDEGSLIENHMTFIIRTIWIGSFFAMITTVVGSIYLFLNIDNAPLEPCMNDLVNHAQNITGLRGLETVFGNCYEPYWVINAHAFITSFAIVALPVLVYFSVRYARGLARAANGYRVANHLGWF
;
A
#
# COMPACT_ATOMS: atom_id res chain seq x y z
N MET A 1 31.62 4.72 26.38
CA MET A 1 30.71 5.73 25.77
C MET A 1 30.21 5.34 24.37
N SER A 2 30.97 4.56 23.57
CA SER A 2 30.54 4.12 22.22
C SER A 2 29.31 3.17 22.23
N ASP A 3 29.22 2.25 23.18
CA ASP A 3 28.17 1.21 23.17
C ASP A 3 26.74 1.73 23.44
N ASN A 4 26.59 2.71 24.35
CA ASN A 4 25.27 3.28 24.67
C ASN A 4 24.65 4.02 23.48
N ASN A 5 25.48 4.69 22.66
CA ASN A 5 25.03 5.40 21.47
C ASN A 5 24.55 4.41 20.39
N ASN A 6 25.25 3.29 20.23
CA ASN A 6 24.88 2.24 19.29
C ASN A 6 23.56 1.55 19.67
N GLN A 7 23.35 1.26 20.96
CA GLN A 7 22.08 0.67 21.43
C GLN A 7 20.90 1.61 21.21
N THR A 8 21.07 2.91 21.48
CA THR A 8 20.04 3.92 21.26
C THR A 8 19.69 4.04 19.78
N ALA A 9 20.70 4.08 18.90
CA ALA A 9 20.49 4.11 17.45
C ALA A 9 19.72 2.90 16.94
N LYS A 10 20.11 1.69 17.40
CA LYS A 10 19.43 0.45 17.05
C LYS A 10 17.95 0.46 17.46
N LYS A 11 17.65 0.91 18.68
CA LYS A 11 16.28 1.02 19.19
C LYS A 11 15.44 1.97 18.32
N THR A 12 15.96 3.15 17.98
CA THR A 12 15.28 4.12 17.10
C THR A 12 14.98 3.51 15.73
N VAL A 13 15.97 2.85 15.12
CA VAL A 13 15.76 2.19 13.81
C VAL A 13 14.66 1.12 13.90
N LEU A 14 14.70 0.26 14.92
CA LEU A 14 13.68 -0.78 15.11
C LEU A 14 12.28 -0.21 15.33
N GLN A 15 12.14 0.90 16.06
CA GLN A 15 10.85 1.58 16.23
C GLN A 15 10.29 2.09 14.89
N ILE A 16 11.13 2.68 14.03
CA ILE A 16 10.69 3.09 12.70
C ILE A 16 10.26 1.89 11.85
N TYR A 17 11.00 0.78 11.89
CA TYR A 17 10.58 -0.46 11.21
C TYR A 17 9.29 -1.04 11.81
N ALA A 18 9.04 -0.91 13.10
CA ALA A 18 7.79 -1.40 13.71
C ALA A 18 6.58 -0.61 13.17
N VAL A 19 6.66 0.72 13.13
CA VAL A 19 5.59 1.56 12.55
C VAL A 19 5.45 1.33 11.05
N PHE A 20 6.56 1.15 10.33
CA PHE A 20 6.52 0.82 8.90
C PHE A 20 5.85 -0.53 8.65
N GLY A 21 6.20 -1.56 9.42
CA GLY A 21 5.54 -2.87 9.36
C GLY A 21 4.05 -2.80 9.69
N ALA A 22 3.67 -2.02 10.71
CA ALA A 22 2.27 -1.79 11.05
C ALA A 22 1.49 -1.13 9.90
N SER A 23 2.08 -0.15 9.22
CA SER A 23 1.46 0.47 8.03
C SER A 23 1.25 -0.54 6.90
N LEU A 24 2.22 -1.41 6.64
CA LEU A 24 2.11 -2.47 5.62
C LEU A 24 1.08 -3.54 5.98
N LEU A 25 0.92 -3.88 7.25
CA LEU A 25 -0.11 -4.84 7.66
C LEU A 25 -1.51 -4.23 7.58
N LEU A 26 -1.66 -2.96 7.96
CA LEU A 26 -2.94 -2.25 7.87
C LEU A 26 -3.40 -2.06 6.41
N SER A 27 -2.47 -1.93 5.46
CA SER A 27 -2.83 -1.82 4.03
C SER A 27 -3.43 -3.09 3.44
N LEU A 28 -3.25 -4.24 4.09
CA LEU A 28 -3.83 -5.52 3.69
C LEU A 28 -5.28 -5.71 4.18
N VAL A 29 -5.74 -4.87 5.11
CA VAL A 29 -7.09 -4.99 5.67
C VAL A 29 -8.06 -4.25 4.75
N PRO A 30 -9.07 -4.91 4.17
CA PRO A 30 -9.99 -4.32 3.20
C PRO A 30 -11.08 -3.48 3.88
N ILE A 31 -10.71 -2.63 4.84
CA ILE A 31 -11.61 -1.68 5.51
C ILE A 31 -11.10 -0.25 5.32
N PRO A 32 -11.96 0.73 4.95
CA PRO A 32 -11.51 2.09 4.66
C PRO A 32 -10.76 2.77 5.80
N THR A 33 -11.15 2.48 7.05
CA THR A 33 -10.49 3.02 8.25
C THR A 33 -9.06 2.51 8.40
N ALA A 34 -8.80 1.22 8.14
CA ALA A 34 -7.45 0.67 8.17
C ALA A 34 -6.59 1.24 7.03
N ALA A 35 -7.15 1.41 5.84
CA ALA A 35 -6.46 2.06 4.73
C ALA A 35 -6.05 3.51 5.09
N PHE A 36 -6.94 4.27 5.73
CA PHE A 36 -6.63 5.61 6.23
C PHE A 36 -5.48 5.60 7.25
N PHE A 37 -5.54 4.74 8.26
CA PHE A 37 -4.46 4.65 9.26
C PHE A 37 -3.14 4.14 8.67
N SER A 38 -3.19 3.18 7.75
CA SER A 38 -2.03 2.74 6.96
C SER A 38 -1.36 3.93 6.27
N PHE A 39 -2.15 4.76 5.57
CA PHE A 39 -1.66 5.96 4.90
C PHE A 39 -1.01 6.95 5.89
N VAL A 40 -1.68 7.25 7.00
CA VAL A 40 -1.16 8.15 8.04
C VAL A 40 0.16 7.64 8.61
N PHE A 41 0.27 6.34 8.94
CA PHE A 41 1.50 5.74 9.44
C PHE A 41 2.61 5.72 8.38
N GLY A 42 2.29 5.39 7.13
CA GLY A 42 3.25 5.42 6.02
C GLY A 42 3.84 6.82 5.80
N VAL A 43 2.99 7.86 5.79
CA VAL A 43 3.43 9.26 5.69
C VAL A 43 4.25 9.66 6.92
N GLY A 44 3.81 9.30 8.12
CA GLY A 44 4.54 9.56 9.36
C GLY A 44 5.94 8.93 9.38
N VAL A 45 6.07 7.68 8.92
CA VAL A 45 7.36 6.99 8.74
C VAL A 45 8.24 7.71 7.75
N LEU A 46 7.70 8.16 6.61
CA LEU A 46 8.47 8.88 5.60
C LEU A 46 9.02 10.20 6.14
N ILE A 47 8.17 11.00 6.81
CA ILE A 47 8.57 12.26 7.45
C ILE A 47 9.64 12.02 8.51
N ALA A 48 9.41 11.06 9.41
CA ALA A 48 10.37 10.70 10.46
C ALA A 48 11.70 10.23 9.86
N ALA A 49 11.67 9.44 8.79
CA ALA A 49 12.88 8.97 8.11
C ALA A 49 13.68 10.12 7.52
N TYR A 50 13.05 11.09 6.82
CA TYR A 50 13.74 12.27 6.32
C TYR A 50 14.33 13.14 7.44
N ALA A 51 13.56 13.36 8.51
CA ALA A 51 14.01 14.16 9.65
C ALA A 51 15.20 13.50 10.38
N LEU A 52 15.13 12.18 10.62
CA LEU A 52 16.21 11.42 11.26
C LEU A 52 17.44 11.31 10.36
N ARG A 53 17.26 11.11 9.05
CA ARG A 53 18.36 11.10 8.08
C ARG A 53 19.14 12.42 8.11
N LYS A 54 18.44 13.56 8.10
CA LYS A 54 19.07 14.89 8.12
C LYS A 54 19.84 15.19 9.41
N LYS A 55 19.42 14.62 10.54
CA LYS A 55 19.99 14.89 11.87
C LYS A 55 21.23 14.06 12.23
N ASN A 56 21.51 13.00 11.49
CA ASN A 56 22.58 12.05 11.84
C ASN A 56 23.68 12.08 10.79
N ASP A 57 24.92 11.80 11.23
CA ASP A 57 26.10 11.85 10.37
C ASP A 57 26.00 10.85 9.22
N GLU A 58 26.62 11.22 8.09
CA GLU A 58 26.72 10.35 6.92
C GLU A 58 27.43 9.04 7.29
N GLY A 59 26.87 7.92 6.83
CA GLY A 59 27.42 6.60 7.15
C GLY A 59 27.05 6.07 8.54
N SER A 60 26.33 6.85 9.36
CA SER A 60 25.76 6.35 10.62
C SER A 60 24.73 5.24 10.35
N LEU A 61 24.46 4.42 11.38
CA LEU A 61 23.45 3.35 11.30
C LEU A 61 22.06 3.93 10.97
N ILE A 62 21.69 5.03 11.64
CA ILE A 62 20.39 5.68 11.45
C ILE A 62 20.28 6.22 10.02
N GLU A 63 21.25 7.01 9.56
CA GLU A 63 21.25 7.59 8.21
C GLU A 63 21.06 6.50 7.14
N ASN A 64 21.83 5.40 7.23
CA ASN A 64 21.75 4.31 6.27
C ASN A 64 20.36 3.65 6.22
N HIS A 65 19.79 3.31 7.38
CA HIS A 65 18.47 2.66 7.42
C HIS A 65 17.35 3.62 7.02
N MET A 66 17.44 4.91 7.36
CA MET A 66 16.45 5.90 6.91
C MET A 66 16.51 6.07 5.39
N THR A 67 17.71 6.17 4.81
CA THR A 67 17.91 6.19 3.35
C THR A 67 17.32 4.94 2.68
N PHE A 68 17.50 3.76 3.28
CA PHE A 68 16.91 2.52 2.78
C PHE A 68 15.38 2.54 2.80
N ILE A 69 14.76 3.01 3.90
CA ILE A 69 13.30 3.11 4.04
C ILE A 69 12.75 4.12 3.02
N ILE A 70 13.34 5.31 2.93
CA ILE A 70 12.94 6.35 1.97
C ILE A 70 12.93 5.80 0.55
N ARG A 71 14.03 5.15 0.12
CA ARG A 71 14.12 4.54 -1.23
C ARG A 71 13.08 3.45 -1.44
N THR A 72 12.86 2.61 -0.44
CA THR A 72 11.86 1.53 -0.50
C THR A 72 10.46 2.11 -0.68
N ILE A 73 10.10 3.17 0.05
CA ILE A 73 8.81 3.84 -0.11
C ILE A 73 8.67 4.43 -1.51
N TRP A 74 9.65 5.20 -2.00
CA TRP A 74 9.56 5.83 -3.31
C TRP A 74 9.48 4.83 -4.48
N ILE A 75 10.36 3.83 -4.49
CA ILE A 75 10.36 2.81 -5.55
C ILE A 75 9.09 1.96 -5.47
N GLY A 76 8.67 1.58 -4.26
CA GLY A 76 7.45 0.81 -4.06
C GLY A 76 6.19 1.58 -4.48
N SER A 77 6.12 2.88 -4.17
CA SER A 77 5.03 3.77 -4.64
C SER A 77 5.03 3.93 -6.15
N PHE A 78 6.21 4.01 -6.79
CA PHE A 78 6.31 4.04 -8.24
C PHE A 78 5.81 2.75 -8.89
N PHE A 79 6.17 1.57 -8.34
CA PHE A 79 5.60 0.30 -8.78
C PHE A 79 4.10 0.25 -8.58
N ALA A 80 3.59 0.68 -7.43
CA ALA A 80 2.14 0.71 -7.17
C ALA A 80 1.39 1.58 -8.18
N MET A 81 1.96 2.73 -8.57
CA MET A 81 1.39 3.59 -9.61
C MET A 81 1.33 2.87 -10.97
N ILE A 82 2.42 2.26 -11.41
CA ILE A 82 2.47 1.52 -12.68
C ILE A 82 1.49 0.36 -12.67
N THR A 83 1.50 -0.47 -11.63
CA THR A 83 0.64 -1.66 -11.57
C THR A 83 -0.83 -1.27 -11.46
N THR A 84 -1.16 -0.16 -10.80
CA THR A 84 -2.52 0.41 -10.78
C THR A 84 -2.98 0.78 -12.18
N VAL A 85 -2.15 1.48 -12.97
CA VAL A 85 -2.49 1.83 -14.36
C VAL A 85 -2.71 0.57 -15.19
N VAL A 86 -1.79 -0.40 -15.14
CA VAL A 86 -1.90 -1.66 -15.90
C VAL A 86 -3.13 -2.48 -15.48
N GLY A 87 -3.37 -2.62 -14.18
CA GLY A 87 -4.52 -3.33 -13.64
C GLY A 87 -5.85 -2.66 -13.99
N SER A 88 -5.87 -1.34 -14.05
CA SER A 88 -7.06 -0.56 -14.45
C SER A 88 -7.36 -0.73 -15.93
N ILE A 89 -6.33 -0.66 -16.79
CA ILE A 89 -6.47 -0.93 -18.23
C ILE A 89 -6.97 -2.37 -18.44
N TYR A 90 -6.37 -3.35 -17.77
CA TYR A 90 -6.82 -4.75 -17.85
C TYR A 90 -8.29 -4.89 -17.44
N LEU A 91 -8.68 -4.30 -16.31
CA LEU A 91 -10.05 -4.38 -15.82
C LEU A 91 -11.02 -3.73 -16.81
N PHE A 92 -10.71 -2.53 -17.31
CA PHE A 92 -11.53 -1.81 -18.28
C PHE A 92 -11.79 -2.61 -19.55
N LEU A 93 -10.79 -3.36 -20.03
CA LEU A 93 -10.91 -4.16 -21.26
C LEU A 93 -11.62 -5.50 -21.08
N ASN A 94 -11.73 -6.01 -19.84
CA ASN A 94 -12.23 -7.35 -19.57
C ASN A 94 -13.52 -7.39 -18.74
N ILE A 95 -14.06 -6.23 -18.37
CA ILE A 95 -15.28 -6.14 -17.57
C ILE A 95 -16.52 -6.19 -18.46
N ASP A 96 -17.46 -7.08 -18.12
CA ASP A 96 -18.77 -7.18 -18.74
C ASP A 96 -19.79 -6.36 -17.92
N ASN A 97 -20.30 -5.29 -18.55
CA ASN A 97 -21.29 -4.41 -17.96
C ASN A 97 -22.74 -4.81 -18.29
N ALA A 98 -22.98 -5.81 -19.15
CA ALA A 98 -24.32 -6.28 -19.49
C ALA A 98 -25.18 -6.64 -18.27
N PRO A 99 -24.64 -7.26 -17.19
CA PRO A 99 -25.44 -7.56 -15.99
C PRO A 99 -25.97 -6.33 -15.25
N LEU A 100 -25.40 -5.13 -15.50
CA LEU A 100 -25.88 -3.87 -14.90
C LEU A 100 -26.98 -3.20 -15.71
N GLU A 101 -27.21 -3.62 -16.96
CA GLU A 101 -28.17 -2.97 -17.87
C GLU A 101 -29.60 -2.87 -17.28
N PRO A 102 -30.18 -3.90 -16.64
CA PRO A 102 -31.51 -3.79 -16.05
C PRO A 102 -31.58 -2.73 -14.95
N CYS A 103 -30.58 -2.69 -14.07
CA CYS A 103 -30.51 -1.69 -13.01
C CYS A 103 -30.28 -0.28 -13.54
N MET A 104 -29.52 -0.13 -14.63
CA MET A 104 -29.35 1.16 -15.29
C MET A 104 -30.66 1.66 -15.91
N ASN A 105 -31.43 0.77 -16.52
CA ASN A 105 -32.75 1.12 -17.06
C ASN A 105 -33.73 1.52 -15.94
N ASP A 106 -33.75 0.78 -14.83
CA ASP A 106 -34.57 1.11 -13.67
C ASP A 106 -34.17 2.46 -13.04
N LEU A 107 -32.86 2.71 -12.93
CA LEU A 107 -32.31 3.98 -12.45
C LEU A 107 -32.76 5.16 -13.32
N VAL A 108 -32.69 5.03 -14.65
CA VAL A 108 -33.12 6.09 -15.58
C VAL A 108 -34.62 6.33 -15.49
N ASN A 109 -35.43 5.27 -15.40
CA ASN A 109 -36.88 5.36 -15.35
C ASN A 109 -37.42 5.90 -14.01
N HIS A 110 -36.68 5.71 -12.91
CA HIS A 110 -37.11 6.08 -11.57
C HIS A 110 -36.19 7.13 -10.90
N ALA A 111 -35.32 7.79 -11.66
CA ALA A 111 -34.32 8.73 -11.15
C ALA A 111 -34.90 9.81 -10.20
N GLN A 112 -36.11 10.28 -10.49
CA GLN A 112 -36.79 11.32 -9.70
C GLN A 112 -37.28 10.83 -8.32
N ASN A 113 -37.45 9.51 -8.15
CA ASN A 113 -37.96 8.90 -6.92
C ASN A 113 -36.82 8.39 -6.00
N ILE A 114 -35.59 8.37 -6.50
CA ILE A 114 -34.43 7.87 -5.76
C ILE A 114 -33.86 9.02 -4.93
N THR A 115 -34.03 8.92 -3.60
CA THR A 115 -33.51 9.90 -2.65
C THR A 115 -32.33 9.32 -1.86
N GLY A 116 -31.15 9.90 -2.06
CA GLY A 116 -29.94 9.54 -1.32
C GLY A 116 -29.36 8.17 -1.65
N LEU A 117 -28.30 7.81 -0.91
CA LEU A 117 -27.52 6.57 -1.11
C LEU A 117 -28.34 5.29 -0.93
N ARG A 118 -29.33 5.30 -0.03
CA ARG A 118 -30.14 4.12 0.28
C ARG A 118 -31.05 3.71 -0.88
N GLY A 119 -31.59 4.68 -1.62
CA GLY A 119 -32.36 4.39 -2.84
C GLY A 119 -31.49 3.81 -3.95
N LEU A 120 -30.23 4.24 -4.06
CA LEU A 120 -29.28 3.68 -5.02
C LEU A 120 -28.96 2.22 -4.69
N GLU A 121 -28.70 1.91 -3.42
CA GLU A 121 -28.44 0.55 -2.94
C GLU A 121 -29.60 -0.40 -3.27
N THR A 122 -30.85 0.06 -3.09
CA THR A 122 -32.03 -0.76 -3.43
C THR A 122 -32.14 -1.08 -4.92
N VAL A 123 -31.76 -0.15 -5.80
CA VAL A 123 -31.81 -0.38 -7.26
C VAL A 123 -30.71 -1.35 -7.67
N PHE A 124 -29.47 -1.14 -7.21
CA PHE A 124 -28.33 -1.97 -7.62
C PHE A 124 -28.23 -3.31 -6.89
N GLY A 125 -28.93 -3.49 -5.77
CA GLY A 125 -28.85 -4.71 -4.95
C GLY A 125 -29.10 -6.00 -5.73
N ASN A 126 -30.03 -5.96 -6.70
CA ASN A 126 -30.37 -7.12 -7.52
C ASN A 126 -29.37 -7.40 -8.65
N CYS A 127 -28.61 -6.39 -9.13
CA CYS A 127 -27.62 -6.57 -10.19
C CYS A 127 -26.20 -6.79 -9.66
N TYR A 128 -25.94 -6.49 -8.38
CA TYR A 128 -24.59 -6.55 -7.82
C TYR A 128 -24.02 -7.97 -7.79
N GLU A 129 -24.80 -8.94 -7.31
CA GLU A 129 -24.37 -10.35 -7.25
C GLU A 129 -24.05 -10.93 -8.64
N PRO A 130 -24.94 -10.87 -9.65
CA PRO A 130 -24.62 -11.42 -10.97
C PRO A 130 -23.45 -10.68 -11.64
N TYR A 131 -23.36 -9.36 -11.49
CA TYR A 131 -22.23 -8.58 -11.99
C TYR A 131 -20.90 -9.03 -11.36
N TRP A 132 -20.89 -9.27 -10.05
CA TRP A 132 -19.70 -9.76 -9.35
C TRP A 132 -19.30 -11.16 -9.79
N VAL A 133 -20.25 -12.09 -9.91
CA VAL A 133 -19.99 -13.48 -10.31
C VAL A 133 -19.43 -13.55 -11.73
N ILE A 134 -20.03 -12.82 -12.67
CA ILE A 134 -19.59 -12.80 -14.08
C ILE A 134 -18.19 -12.18 -14.21
N ASN A 135 -17.91 -11.13 -13.44
CA ASN A 135 -16.64 -10.40 -13.50
C ASN A 135 -15.59 -10.85 -12.47
N ALA A 136 -15.87 -11.89 -11.68
CA ALA A 136 -15.00 -12.31 -10.58
C ALA A 136 -13.56 -12.56 -11.04
N HIS A 137 -13.39 -13.21 -12.20
CA HIS A 137 -12.08 -13.47 -12.79
C HIS A 137 -11.33 -12.17 -13.16
N ALA A 138 -12.03 -11.21 -13.76
CA ALA A 138 -11.45 -9.92 -14.12
C ALA A 138 -11.02 -9.14 -12.87
N PHE A 139 -11.84 -9.12 -11.82
CA PHE A 139 -11.51 -8.49 -10.54
C PHE A 139 -10.31 -9.13 -9.85
N ILE A 140 -10.29 -10.45 -9.72
CA ILE A 140 -9.18 -11.18 -9.08
C ILE A 140 -7.87 -10.96 -9.85
N THR A 141 -7.93 -11.04 -11.18
CA THR A 141 -6.73 -10.85 -12.02
C THR A 141 -6.22 -9.41 -11.94
N SER A 142 -7.11 -8.42 -12.04
CA SER A 142 -6.73 -7.01 -11.86
C SER A 142 -6.13 -6.77 -10.47
N PHE A 143 -6.74 -7.31 -9.42
CA PHE A 143 -6.21 -7.23 -8.06
C PHE A 143 -4.81 -7.85 -7.96
N ALA A 144 -4.59 -9.01 -8.55
CA ALA A 144 -3.28 -9.66 -8.55
C ALA A 144 -2.22 -8.82 -9.29
N ILE A 145 -2.57 -8.23 -10.44
CA ILE A 145 -1.70 -7.31 -11.19
C ILE A 145 -1.29 -6.11 -10.32
N VAL A 146 -2.25 -5.50 -9.64
CA VAL A 146 -2.03 -4.30 -8.81
C VAL A 146 -1.22 -4.63 -7.56
N ALA A 147 -1.68 -5.62 -6.78
CA ALA A 147 -1.21 -5.86 -5.43
C ALA A 147 0.06 -6.72 -5.36
N LEU A 148 0.16 -7.80 -6.14
CA LEU A 148 1.20 -8.81 -5.94
C LEU A 148 2.63 -8.24 -6.10
N PRO A 149 2.96 -7.48 -7.15
CA PRO A 149 4.31 -6.92 -7.29
C PRO A 149 4.68 -5.97 -6.15
N VAL A 150 3.72 -5.17 -5.69
CA VAL A 150 3.88 -4.19 -4.62
C VAL A 150 4.11 -4.89 -3.28
N LEU A 151 3.27 -5.89 -2.95
CA LEU A 151 3.36 -6.66 -1.71
C LEU A 151 4.66 -7.46 -1.64
N VAL A 152 5.06 -8.12 -2.73
CA VAL A 152 6.32 -8.85 -2.80
C VAL A 152 7.50 -7.89 -2.60
N TYR A 153 7.52 -6.76 -3.31
CA TYR A 153 8.58 -5.77 -3.18
C TYR A 153 8.71 -5.25 -1.74
N PHE A 154 7.62 -4.75 -1.15
CA PHE A 154 7.64 -4.21 0.20
C PHE A 154 7.99 -5.28 1.24
N SER A 155 7.44 -6.49 1.14
CA SER A 155 7.69 -7.57 2.10
C SER A 155 9.15 -8.00 2.10
N VAL A 156 9.74 -8.23 0.91
CA VAL A 156 11.15 -8.61 0.78
C VAL A 156 12.07 -7.52 1.31
N ARG A 157 11.79 -6.26 0.96
CA ARG A 157 12.60 -5.11 1.41
C ARG A 157 12.47 -4.88 2.91
N TYR A 158 11.26 -4.98 3.45
CA TYR A 158 10.98 -4.87 4.87
C TYR A 158 11.75 -5.94 5.67
N ALA A 159 11.58 -7.21 5.31
CA ALA A 159 12.21 -8.34 6.00
C ALA A 159 13.75 -8.22 5.99
N ARG A 160 14.35 -7.89 4.82
CA ARG A 160 15.80 -7.69 4.71
C ARG A 160 16.29 -6.49 5.54
N GLY A 161 15.56 -5.38 5.51
CA GLY A 161 15.90 -4.17 6.27
C GLY A 161 15.83 -4.40 7.78
N LEU A 162 14.74 -5.04 8.24
CA LEU A 162 14.53 -5.38 9.64
C LEU A 162 15.57 -6.38 10.16
N ALA A 163 15.85 -7.44 9.41
CA ALA A 163 16.84 -8.44 9.80
C ALA A 163 18.24 -7.82 9.99
N ARG A 164 18.63 -6.88 9.13
CA ARG A 164 19.91 -6.14 9.30
C ARG A 164 19.88 -5.20 10.49
N ALA A 165 18.78 -4.45 10.67
CA ALA A 165 18.61 -3.55 11.81
C ALA A 165 18.66 -4.29 13.16
N ALA A 166 18.02 -5.47 13.24
CA ALA A 166 18.00 -6.32 14.43
C ALA A 166 19.40 -6.83 14.80
N ASN A 167 20.29 -6.98 13.83
CA ASN A 167 21.70 -7.34 14.05
C ASN A 167 22.62 -6.12 14.20
N GLY A 168 22.10 -4.89 14.07
CA GLY A 168 22.91 -3.67 14.11
C GLY A 168 23.80 -3.46 12.88
N TYR A 169 23.56 -4.20 11.80
CA TYR A 169 24.33 -4.08 10.57
C TYR A 169 23.83 -2.92 9.72
N ARG A 170 24.77 -2.09 9.25
CA ARG A 170 24.46 -1.07 8.24
C ARG A 170 24.01 -1.74 6.93
N VAL A 171 23.18 -1.04 6.17
CA VAL A 171 22.81 -1.47 4.82
C VAL A 171 23.96 -1.11 3.87
N ALA A 172 25.03 -1.90 3.89
CA ALA A 172 26.17 -1.69 3.00
C ALA A 172 25.72 -1.71 1.53
N ASN A 173 26.11 -0.67 0.78
CA ASN A 173 25.78 -0.43 -0.64
C ASN A 173 24.27 -0.32 -0.95
N HIS A 174 23.65 0.80 -0.58
CA HIS A 174 22.28 1.12 -1.01
C HIS A 174 22.12 1.32 -2.54
N LEU A 175 23.24 1.44 -3.28
CA LEU A 175 23.28 1.64 -4.74
C LEU A 175 23.30 0.34 -5.55
N GLY A 176 23.91 -0.74 -5.06
CA GLY A 176 24.04 -2.01 -5.80
C GLY A 176 22.81 -2.92 -5.72
N TRP A 177 21.62 -2.36 -5.51
CA TRP A 177 20.38 -3.10 -5.20
C TRP A 177 19.28 -2.89 -6.25
N PHE A 178 19.64 -2.32 -7.40
CA PHE A 178 18.90 -2.49 -8.65
C PHE A 178 19.44 -3.72 -9.36
#